data_AF-A0AA35X3H2-F1
#
_entry.id   AF-A0AA35X3H2-F1
#
_cell.length_a   1.000
_cell.length_b   1.000
_cell.length_c   1.000
_cell.angle_alpha   90.00
_cell.angle_beta   90.00
_cell.angle_gamma   90.00
#
_symmetry.space_group_name_H-M   'P 1'
#
loop_
_entity.id
_entity.type
_entity.pdbx_description
1 polymer ?
#
loop_
_entity_poly.entity_id
_entity_poly.type
_entity_poly.pdbx_seq_one_letter_code
_entity_poly.pdbx_strand_id
1 'polypeptide(L)'
;LRLSTTTSTENSGLIEKLVPVFEAKHDVSVHTIVGGTGRALNHARNGDVDIILVHAKNSELELVESRFGVNRQEIMYNEFIIVGPESDPARINGMKNMQEALANIANTRSAFVSRGDDSGTHKKELRLWNQAGIKPEGDWYKEVGLGMGKALQIADELNAYVLADKGTWLFMRDRLSLPIHVEGALDGRNVYGAIAVNPEVHPHVNYEDAMNLINWLKSDEAKNIISTYRVNGEQLFYVIE
;
A
#
# COMPACT_ATOMS: atom_id res chain seq x y z
N LEU A 1 -3.20 8.11 -22.78
CA LEU A 1 -2.67 7.06 -21.90
C LEU A 1 -3.74 6.63 -20.88
N ARG A 2 -4.02 5.33 -20.74
CA ARG A 2 -4.96 4.77 -19.75
C ARG A 2 -4.18 4.15 -18.60
N LEU A 3 -4.35 4.71 -17.41
CA LEU A 3 -3.70 4.26 -16.17
C LEU A 3 -4.72 3.58 -15.28
N SER A 4 -4.50 2.33 -14.86
CA SER A 4 -5.29 1.75 -13.76
C SER A 4 -4.52 1.81 -12.44
N THR A 5 -5.17 2.31 -11.40
CA THR A 5 -4.59 2.39 -10.05
C THR A 5 -5.60 1.99 -8.98
N THR A 6 -5.14 1.99 -7.72
CA THR A 6 -5.97 1.53 -6.61
C THR A 6 -6.69 2.67 -5.91
N THR A 7 -7.86 2.38 -5.32
CA THR A 7 -8.63 3.36 -4.53
C THR A 7 -7.82 3.99 -3.40
N SER A 8 -6.93 3.24 -2.75
CA SER A 8 -6.01 3.78 -1.74
C SER A 8 -4.98 4.75 -2.34
N THR A 9 -4.54 4.52 -3.57
CA THR A 9 -3.62 5.43 -4.27
C THR A 9 -4.31 6.72 -4.63
N GLU A 10 -5.53 6.63 -5.19
CA GLU A 10 -6.33 7.80 -5.54
C GLU A 10 -6.68 8.63 -4.30
N ASN A 11 -7.25 8.00 -3.27
CA ASN A 11 -7.66 8.67 -2.04
C ASN A 11 -6.50 9.30 -1.28
N SER A 12 -5.26 8.89 -1.55
CA SER A 12 -4.08 9.54 -0.98
C SER A 12 -3.89 10.97 -1.49
N GLY A 13 -4.46 11.32 -2.67
CA GLY A 13 -4.29 12.59 -3.37
C GLY A 13 -2.99 12.71 -4.19
N LEU A 14 -2.11 11.71 -4.15
CA LEU A 14 -0.82 11.78 -4.85
C LEU A 14 -0.96 11.78 -6.38
N ILE A 15 -1.91 11.02 -6.93
CA ILE A 15 -2.15 10.94 -8.38
C ILE A 15 -2.50 12.31 -8.95
N GLU A 16 -3.33 13.08 -8.25
CA GLU A 16 -3.71 14.46 -8.61
C GLU A 16 -2.53 15.44 -8.64
N LYS A 17 -1.43 15.12 -7.94
CA LYS A 17 -0.19 15.91 -7.98
C LYS A 17 0.75 15.49 -9.09
N LEU A 18 0.79 14.20 -9.41
CA LEU A 18 1.73 13.66 -10.40
C LEU A 18 1.20 13.81 -11.82
N VAL A 19 -0.06 13.44 -12.06
CA VAL A 19 -0.62 13.34 -13.42
C VAL A 19 -0.55 14.67 -14.19
N PRO A 20 -1.01 15.82 -13.65
CA PRO A 20 -1.00 17.07 -14.41
C PRO A 20 0.40 17.53 -14.83
N VAL A 21 1.42 17.23 -14.01
CA VAL A 21 2.83 17.58 -14.33
C VAL A 21 3.34 16.72 -15.48
N PHE A 22 3.03 15.42 -15.46
CA PHE A 22 3.35 14.52 -16.57
C PHE A 22 2.63 14.94 -17.86
N GLU A 23 1.31 15.18 -17.80
CA GLU A 23 0.51 15.56 -18.97
C GLU A 23 1.08 16.81 -19.66
N ALA A 24 1.40 17.85 -18.90
CA ALA A 24 1.94 19.10 -19.43
C ALA A 24 3.33 18.94 -20.09
N LYS A 25 4.15 18.00 -19.59
CA LYS A 25 5.52 17.79 -20.07
C LYS A 25 5.60 16.91 -21.31
N HIS A 26 4.68 15.95 -21.42
CA HIS A 26 4.69 14.95 -22.47
C HIS A 26 3.64 15.19 -23.56
N ASP A 27 2.75 16.18 -23.39
CA ASP A 27 1.62 16.45 -24.29
C ASP A 27 0.73 15.21 -24.47
N VAL A 28 0.47 14.53 -23.35
CA VAL A 28 -0.31 13.28 -23.28
C VAL A 28 -1.43 13.48 -22.28
N SER A 29 -2.66 13.06 -22.62
CA SER A 29 -3.75 12.98 -21.64
C SER A 29 -3.77 11.62 -20.94
N VAL A 30 -3.84 11.62 -19.62
CA VAL A 30 -3.91 10.44 -18.76
C VAL A 30 -5.34 10.25 -18.25
N HIS A 31 -5.96 9.14 -18.64
CA HIS A 31 -7.24 8.71 -18.09
C HIS A 31 -7.03 7.69 -16.97
N THR A 32 -7.28 8.11 -15.73
CA THR A 32 -7.11 7.27 -14.55
C THR A 32 -8.37 6.45 -14.27
N ILE A 33 -8.20 5.12 -14.15
CA ILE A 33 -9.25 4.16 -13.80
C ILE A 33 -8.95 3.59 -12.42
N VAL A 34 -9.80 3.94 -11.46
CA VAL A 34 -9.61 3.62 -10.03
C VAL A 34 -10.41 2.38 -9.63
N GLY A 35 -9.79 1.45 -8.91
CA GLY A 35 -10.47 0.27 -8.37
C GLY A 35 -9.66 -0.47 -7.31
N GLY A 36 -10.04 -1.71 -6.98
CA GLY A 36 -9.18 -2.58 -6.17
C GLY A 36 -7.99 -3.11 -6.98
N THR A 37 -6.93 -3.56 -6.30
CA THR A 37 -5.74 -4.18 -6.95
C THR A 37 -6.13 -5.28 -7.96
N GLY A 38 -7.05 -6.19 -7.58
CA GLY A 38 -7.49 -7.27 -8.47
C GLY A 38 -8.13 -6.75 -9.77
N ARG A 39 -8.87 -5.63 -9.69
CA ARG A 39 -9.47 -5.01 -10.87
C ARG A 39 -8.40 -4.40 -11.78
N ALA A 40 -7.43 -3.67 -11.22
CA ALA A 40 -6.33 -3.10 -11.99
C ALA A 40 -5.49 -4.18 -12.70
N LEU A 41 -5.18 -5.28 -11.99
CA LEU A 41 -4.50 -6.43 -12.58
C LEU A 41 -5.31 -7.08 -13.71
N ASN A 42 -6.63 -7.19 -13.56
CA ASN A 42 -7.49 -7.72 -14.62
C ASN A 42 -7.55 -6.79 -15.83
N HIS A 43 -7.60 -5.46 -15.64
CA HIS A 43 -7.51 -4.51 -16.76
C HIS A 43 -6.21 -4.72 -17.55
N ALA A 44 -5.08 -4.95 -16.87
CA ALA A 44 -3.81 -5.25 -17.54
C ALA A 44 -3.86 -6.58 -18.31
N ARG A 45 -4.39 -7.65 -17.71
CA ARG A 45 -4.56 -8.96 -18.37
C ARG A 45 -5.41 -8.87 -19.63
N ASN A 46 -6.44 -8.03 -19.61
CA ASN A 46 -7.36 -7.86 -20.73
C ASN A 46 -6.92 -6.84 -21.79
N GLY A 47 -5.87 -6.05 -21.53
CA GLY A 47 -5.47 -4.95 -22.42
C GLY A 47 -6.41 -3.74 -22.38
N ASP A 48 -7.19 -3.60 -21.30
CA ASP A 48 -8.15 -2.51 -21.11
C ASP A 48 -7.46 -1.17 -20.78
N VAL A 49 -6.20 -1.24 -20.35
CA VAL A 49 -5.34 -0.10 -20.01
C VAL A 49 -3.95 -0.26 -20.62
N ASP A 50 -3.16 0.80 -20.56
CA ASP A 50 -1.80 0.83 -21.10
C ASP A 50 -0.74 0.61 -20.00
N ILE A 51 -1.08 1.02 -18.77
CA ILE A 51 -0.20 0.93 -17.59
C ILE A 51 -1.02 0.72 -16.32
N ILE A 52 -0.44 0.02 -15.35
CA ILE A 52 -0.96 -0.05 -13.99
C ILE A 52 0.05 0.50 -12.98
N LEU A 53 -0.46 1.15 -11.93
CA LEU A 53 0.29 1.55 -10.74
C LEU A 53 -0.42 0.98 -9.50
N VAL A 54 0.13 -0.10 -8.96
CA VAL A 54 -0.47 -0.87 -7.86
C VAL A 54 0.58 -1.18 -6.79
N HIS A 55 0.17 -1.86 -5.71
CA HIS A 55 0.98 -2.10 -4.50
C HIS A 55 0.81 -3.55 -3.98
N ALA A 56 0.99 -4.52 -4.89
CA ALA A 56 0.85 -5.94 -4.63
C ALA A 56 1.94 -6.74 -5.36
N LYS A 57 3.19 -6.56 -4.92
CA LYS A 57 4.41 -7.12 -5.52
C LYS A 57 4.30 -8.57 -6.02
N ASN A 58 3.73 -9.49 -5.25
CA ASN A 58 3.61 -10.88 -5.69
C ASN A 58 2.69 -11.02 -6.92
N SER A 59 1.53 -10.37 -6.91
CA SER A 59 0.58 -10.39 -8.03
C SER A 59 1.09 -9.60 -9.24
N GLU A 60 1.90 -8.57 -8.99
CA GLU A 60 2.62 -7.82 -10.03
C GLU A 60 3.67 -8.69 -10.72
N LEU A 61 4.46 -9.46 -9.97
CA LEU A 61 5.45 -10.38 -10.51
C LEU A 61 4.77 -11.49 -11.31
N GLU A 62 3.68 -12.06 -10.79
CA GLU A 62 2.87 -13.06 -11.49
C GLU A 62 2.32 -12.53 -12.83
N LEU A 63 1.89 -11.25 -12.87
CA LEU A 63 1.43 -10.60 -14.10
C LEU A 63 2.54 -10.52 -15.16
N VAL A 64 3.77 -10.22 -14.73
CA VAL A 64 4.96 -10.16 -15.61
C VAL A 64 5.40 -11.55 -16.05
N GLU A 65 5.46 -12.51 -15.14
CA GLU A 65 5.79 -13.91 -15.44
C GLU A 65 4.79 -14.53 -16.42
N SER A 66 3.51 -14.19 -16.27
CA SER A 66 2.43 -14.56 -17.20
C SER A 66 2.43 -13.76 -18.51
N ARG A 67 3.43 -12.89 -18.71
CA ARG A 67 3.62 -12.04 -19.90
C ARG A 67 2.51 -11.02 -20.18
N PHE A 68 1.56 -10.78 -19.28
CA PHE A 68 0.54 -9.74 -19.47
C PHE A 68 1.06 -8.34 -19.19
N GLY A 69 2.07 -8.21 -18.32
CA GLY A 69 2.78 -6.97 -18.04
C GLY A 69 4.26 -7.08 -18.37
N VAL A 70 4.90 -5.95 -18.61
CA VAL A 70 6.34 -5.83 -18.86
C VAL A 70 6.91 -4.62 -18.13
N ASN A 71 8.24 -4.58 -18.01
CA ASN A 71 8.97 -3.42 -17.48
C ASN A 71 8.51 -2.96 -16.09
N ARG A 72 8.18 -3.90 -15.19
CA ARG A 72 7.85 -3.55 -13.80
C ARG A 72 8.97 -2.72 -13.17
N GLN A 73 8.63 -1.54 -12.68
CA GLN A 73 9.53 -0.67 -11.91
C GLN A 73 8.93 -0.37 -10.55
N GLU A 74 9.74 -0.42 -9.51
CA GLU A 74 9.34 0.08 -8.19
C GLU A 74 9.51 1.60 -8.19
N ILE A 75 8.45 2.32 -7.80
CA ILE A 75 8.39 3.78 -7.89
C ILE A 75 8.56 4.43 -6.53
N MET A 76 7.78 3.97 -5.56
CA MET A 76 7.68 4.55 -4.23
C MET A 76 7.16 3.52 -3.25
N TYR A 77 7.18 3.85 -1.97
CA TYR A 77 6.44 3.11 -0.97
C TYR A 77 5.73 4.05 -0.01
N ASN A 78 4.60 3.60 0.53
CA ASN A 78 4.15 4.06 1.83
C ASN A 78 4.40 2.96 2.87
N GLU A 79 4.02 3.22 4.11
CA GLU A 79 4.34 2.32 5.23
C GLU A 79 3.07 1.78 5.87
N PHE A 80 3.10 0.47 6.17
CA PHE A 80 2.28 -0.07 7.22
C PHE A 80 2.87 0.30 8.58
N ILE A 81 2.01 0.49 9.56
CA ILE A 81 2.34 0.81 10.95
C ILE A 81 1.62 -0.17 11.87
N ILE A 82 2.18 -0.41 13.06
CA ILE A 82 1.43 -1.01 14.16
C ILE A 82 1.09 0.10 15.14
N VAL A 83 -0.21 0.28 15.36
CA VAL A 83 -0.77 1.19 16.36
C VAL A 83 -1.44 0.36 17.45
N GLY A 84 -1.55 0.90 18.66
CA GLY A 84 -2.05 0.15 19.80
C GLY A 84 -2.23 1.01 21.05
N PRO A 85 -2.48 0.39 22.21
CA PRO A 85 -2.72 1.09 23.47
C PRO A 85 -1.50 1.88 23.94
N GLU A 86 -1.72 3.07 24.52
CA GLU A 86 -0.65 3.89 25.12
C GLU A 86 0.22 3.14 26.15
N SER A 87 -0.36 2.18 26.86
CA SER A 87 0.34 1.38 27.87
C SER A 87 1.34 0.37 27.30
N ASP A 88 1.30 0.12 25.99
CA ASP A 88 2.16 -0.81 25.24
C ASP A 88 2.42 -2.15 25.97
N PRO A 89 1.37 -2.94 26.29
CA PRO A 89 1.52 -4.19 27.05
C PRO A 89 2.43 -5.21 26.36
N ALA A 90 2.57 -5.16 25.03
CA ALA A 90 3.49 -6.01 24.26
C ALA A 90 4.93 -5.48 24.19
N ARG A 91 5.20 -4.26 24.67
CA ARG A 91 6.52 -3.61 24.67
C ARG A 91 7.16 -3.55 23.28
N ILE A 92 6.39 -3.11 22.29
CA ILE A 92 6.83 -3.03 20.89
C ILE A 92 7.20 -1.62 20.42
N ASN A 93 7.02 -0.61 21.29
CA ASN A 93 7.30 0.77 20.93
C ASN A 93 8.75 1.00 20.47
N GLY A 94 8.90 1.59 19.27
CA GLY A 94 10.19 1.93 18.68
C GLY A 94 10.86 0.79 17.91
N MET A 95 10.27 -0.42 17.88
CA MET A 95 10.79 -1.52 17.06
C MET A 95 10.81 -1.14 15.57
N LYS A 96 11.72 -1.78 14.82
CA LYS A 96 11.89 -1.58 13.36
C LYS A 96 11.75 -2.88 12.56
N ASN A 97 11.15 -3.89 13.17
CA ASN A 97 10.86 -5.19 12.60
C ASN A 97 9.41 -5.54 12.96
N MET A 98 8.52 -5.60 11.96
CA MET A 98 7.11 -5.91 12.17
C MET A 98 6.92 -7.34 12.64
N GLN A 99 7.68 -8.30 12.12
CA GLN A 99 7.59 -9.72 12.49
C GLN A 99 7.91 -9.93 13.98
N GLU A 100 8.97 -9.29 14.49
CA GLU A 100 9.33 -9.34 15.91
C GLU A 100 8.27 -8.65 16.79
N ALA A 101 7.73 -7.51 16.35
CA ALA A 101 6.66 -6.83 17.07
C ALA A 101 5.39 -7.69 17.17
N LEU A 102 4.98 -8.32 16.06
CA LEU A 102 3.87 -9.27 16.04
C LEU A 102 4.14 -10.48 16.95
N ALA A 103 5.39 -10.98 16.99
CA ALA A 103 5.77 -12.04 17.90
C ALA A 103 5.62 -11.64 19.38
N ASN A 104 6.00 -10.41 19.74
CA ASN A 104 5.80 -9.90 21.10
C ASN A 104 4.32 -9.73 21.46
N ILE A 105 3.49 -9.25 20.52
CA ILE A 105 2.03 -9.18 20.71
C ILE A 105 1.46 -10.57 20.99
N ALA A 106 1.83 -11.58 20.19
CA ALA A 106 1.37 -12.95 20.38
C ALA A 106 1.85 -13.57 21.70
N ASN A 107 3.12 -13.35 22.07
CA ASN A 107 3.71 -13.87 23.32
C ASN A 107 3.03 -13.30 24.57
N THR A 108 2.67 -12.02 24.53
CA THR A 108 1.92 -11.37 25.63
C THR A 108 0.42 -11.61 25.55
N ARG A 109 -0.08 -12.21 24.47
CA ARG A 109 -1.51 -12.32 24.14
C ARG A 109 -2.24 -10.99 24.26
N SER A 110 -1.56 -9.90 23.89
CA SER A 110 -2.17 -8.59 23.85
C SER A 110 -3.23 -8.58 22.74
N ALA A 111 -4.37 -7.92 22.98
CA ALA A 111 -5.44 -7.87 22.01
C ALA A 111 -4.94 -7.32 20.66
N PHE A 112 -5.30 -7.97 19.56
CA PHE A 112 -4.96 -7.61 18.20
C PHE A 112 -6.23 -7.68 17.35
N VAL A 113 -6.55 -6.59 16.66
CA VAL A 113 -7.65 -6.53 15.71
C VAL A 113 -7.11 -6.75 14.31
N SER A 114 -7.58 -7.81 13.67
CA SER A 114 -7.38 -8.07 12.25
C SER A 114 -8.57 -7.58 11.46
N ARG A 115 -8.32 -7.02 10.27
CA ARG A 115 -9.41 -6.63 9.38
C ARG A 115 -10.27 -7.81 8.95
N GLY A 116 -9.68 -9.00 8.74
CA GLY A 116 -10.42 -10.22 8.38
C GLY A 116 -11.25 -10.12 7.10
N ASP A 117 -10.90 -9.24 6.15
CA ASP A 117 -11.79 -8.83 5.04
C ASP A 117 -11.20 -9.07 3.63
N ASP A 118 -10.19 -9.94 3.53
CA ASP A 118 -9.43 -10.27 2.31
C ASP A 118 -8.78 -9.08 1.57
N SER A 119 -8.71 -7.91 2.21
CA SER A 119 -8.07 -6.72 1.66
C SER A 119 -6.55 -6.86 1.53
N GLY A 120 -5.91 -5.91 0.83
CA GLY A 120 -4.46 -5.83 0.74
C GLY A 120 -3.77 -5.73 2.11
N THR A 121 -4.36 -4.98 3.05
CA THR A 121 -3.88 -4.89 4.44
C THR A 121 -3.99 -6.23 5.15
N HIS A 122 -5.14 -6.90 5.05
CA HIS A 122 -5.32 -8.23 5.67
C HIS A 122 -4.32 -9.25 5.10
N LYS A 123 -4.09 -9.26 3.78
CA LYS A 123 -3.09 -10.11 3.15
C LYS A 123 -1.66 -9.77 3.59
N LYS A 124 -1.34 -8.50 3.85
CA LYS A 124 -0.05 -8.09 4.41
C LYS A 124 0.11 -8.62 5.84
N GLU A 125 -0.90 -8.43 6.66
CA GLU A 125 -0.94 -8.90 8.05
C GLU A 125 -0.70 -10.41 8.14
N LEU A 126 -1.50 -11.21 7.41
CA LEU A 126 -1.34 -12.68 7.38
C LEU A 126 0.06 -13.12 6.90
N ARG A 127 0.66 -12.40 5.95
CA ARG A 127 2.04 -12.68 5.52
C ARG A 127 3.04 -12.39 6.64
N LEU A 128 2.90 -11.29 7.37
CA LEU A 128 3.78 -10.95 8.47
C LEU A 128 3.67 -11.97 9.61
N TRP A 129 2.45 -12.42 9.94
CA TRP A 129 2.23 -13.52 10.89
C TRP A 129 2.94 -14.81 10.47
N ASN A 130 2.75 -15.22 9.20
CA ASN A 130 3.40 -16.41 8.66
C ASN A 130 4.93 -16.28 8.66
N GLN A 131 5.48 -15.12 8.29
CA GLN A 131 6.91 -14.84 8.34
C GLN A 131 7.47 -14.89 9.77
N ALA A 132 6.69 -14.48 10.76
CA ALA A 132 7.02 -14.64 12.17
C ALA A 132 6.88 -16.10 12.68
N GLY A 133 6.42 -17.03 11.83
CA GLY A 133 6.16 -18.42 12.21
C GLY A 133 4.96 -18.59 13.14
N ILE A 134 4.06 -17.60 13.18
CA ILE A 134 2.94 -17.53 14.12
C ILE A 134 1.64 -17.67 13.35
N LYS A 135 0.81 -18.60 13.80
CA LYS A 135 -0.60 -18.65 13.42
C LYS A 135 -1.40 -17.96 14.53
N PRO A 136 -1.93 -16.74 14.31
CA PRO A 136 -2.66 -16.05 15.35
C PRO A 136 -4.00 -16.75 15.59
N GLU A 137 -4.24 -17.18 16.82
CA GLU A 137 -5.47 -17.87 17.23
C GLU A 137 -5.80 -17.64 18.70
N GLY A 138 -7.09 -17.68 19.03
CA GLY A 138 -7.63 -17.45 20.37
C GLY A 138 -8.18 -16.03 20.59
N ASP A 139 -8.68 -15.76 21.78
CA ASP A 139 -9.49 -14.57 22.10
C ASP A 139 -8.76 -13.22 21.94
N TRP A 140 -7.43 -13.24 21.95
CA TRP A 140 -6.61 -12.04 21.76
C TRP A 140 -6.56 -11.60 20.30
N TYR A 141 -6.79 -12.49 19.33
CA TYR A 141 -6.79 -12.16 17.90
C TYR A 141 -8.23 -12.10 17.36
N LYS A 142 -8.67 -10.91 16.94
CA LYS A 142 -10.06 -10.64 16.56
C LYS A 142 -10.18 -10.22 15.10
N GLU A 143 -10.73 -11.09 14.27
CA GLU A 143 -11.08 -10.77 12.89
C GLU A 143 -12.44 -10.06 12.86
N VAL A 144 -12.46 -8.80 12.38
CA VAL A 144 -13.69 -8.00 12.39
C VAL A 144 -14.48 -8.06 11.08
N GLY A 145 -13.86 -8.48 9.97
CA GLY A 145 -14.49 -8.50 8.65
C GLY A 145 -14.82 -7.11 8.09
N LEU A 146 -14.11 -6.07 8.53
CA LEU A 146 -14.44 -4.67 8.27
C LEU A 146 -13.26 -3.88 7.69
N GLY A 147 -13.60 -2.81 6.98
CA GLY A 147 -12.64 -1.87 6.42
C GLY A 147 -11.76 -1.19 7.47
N MET A 148 -10.61 -0.67 7.04
CA MET A 148 -9.55 -0.18 7.93
C MET A 148 -10.03 0.86 8.97
N GLY A 149 -10.88 1.82 8.57
CA GLY A 149 -11.37 2.83 9.51
C GLY A 149 -12.22 2.25 10.63
N LYS A 150 -13.03 1.21 10.35
CA LYS A 150 -13.81 0.51 11.37
C LYS A 150 -12.94 -0.39 12.23
N ALA A 151 -11.95 -1.05 11.64
CA ALA A 151 -10.97 -1.84 12.40
C ALA A 151 -10.15 -0.97 13.38
N LEU A 152 -9.75 0.24 12.98
CA LEU A 152 -9.10 1.22 13.87
C LEU A 152 -10.01 1.64 15.03
N GLN A 153 -11.29 1.94 14.76
CA GLN A 153 -12.27 2.29 15.82
C GLN A 153 -12.45 1.14 16.82
N ILE A 154 -12.58 -0.10 16.33
CA ILE A 154 -12.73 -1.27 17.20
C ILE A 154 -11.44 -1.51 18.00
N ALA A 155 -10.27 -1.35 17.38
CA ALA A 155 -8.99 -1.48 18.09
C ALA A 155 -8.86 -0.45 19.22
N ASP A 156 -9.31 0.78 19.00
CA ASP A 156 -9.33 1.86 19.99
C ASP A 156 -10.25 1.52 21.16
N GLU A 157 -11.50 1.12 20.88
CA GLU A 157 -12.48 0.71 21.89
C GLU A 157 -12.01 -0.49 22.73
N LEU A 158 -11.29 -1.42 22.10
CA LEU A 158 -10.81 -2.64 22.75
C LEU A 158 -9.45 -2.51 23.42
N ASN A 159 -8.78 -1.35 23.30
CA ASN A 159 -7.36 -1.20 23.65
C ASN A 159 -6.54 -2.35 23.03
N ALA A 160 -6.60 -2.48 21.71
CA ALA A 160 -5.95 -3.52 20.94
C ALA A 160 -4.95 -2.95 19.93
N TYR A 161 -3.94 -3.75 19.60
CA TYR A 161 -3.04 -3.48 18.49
C TYR A 161 -3.73 -3.73 17.15
N VAL A 162 -3.29 -3.05 16.10
CA VAL A 162 -3.74 -3.29 14.73
C VAL A 162 -2.65 -2.89 13.73
N LEU A 163 -2.50 -3.67 12.67
CA LEU A 163 -1.69 -3.30 11.50
C LEU A 163 -2.52 -2.37 10.60
N ALA A 164 -2.02 -1.15 10.36
CA ALA A 164 -2.74 -0.14 9.60
C ALA A 164 -1.90 0.46 8.45
N ASP A 165 -2.59 0.91 7.41
CA ASP A 165 -2.00 1.82 6.42
C ASP A 165 -1.83 3.22 7.06
N LYS A 166 -0.63 3.79 6.98
CA LYS A 166 -0.31 5.07 7.62
C LYS A 166 -1.21 6.22 7.16
N GLY A 167 -1.59 6.25 5.88
CA GLY A 167 -2.49 7.29 5.35
C GLY A 167 -3.87 7.26 5.99
N THR A 168 -4.44 6.06 6.16
CA THR A 168 -5.73 5.89 6.84
C THR A 168 -5.67 6.30 8.31
N TRP A 169 -4.60 5.90 9.02
CA TRP A 169 -4.41 6.32 10.42
C TRP A 169 -4.24 7.83 10.55
N LEU A 170 -3.44 8.48 9.70
CA LEU A 170 -3.23 9.93 9.72
C LEU A 170 -4.52 10.73 9.55
N PHE A 171 -5.48 10.22 8.78
CA PHE A 171 -6.79 10.83 8.61
C PHE A 171 -7.69 10.70 9.86
N MET A 172 -7.48 9.64 10.65
CA MET A 172 -8.31 9.33 11.82
C MET A 172 -7.65 9.66 13.16
N ARG A 173 -6.36 9.98 13.19
CA ARG A 173 -5.55 10.11 14.40
C ARG A 173 -6.16 11.01 15.47
N ASP A 174 -6.80 12.11 15.07
CA ASP A 174 -7.40 13.07 16.00
C ASP A 174 -8.66 12.52 16.70
N ARG A 175 -9.13 11.33 16.30
CA ARG A 175 -10.32 10.63 16.85
C ARG A 175 -9.96 9.28 17.47
N LEU A 176 -8.68 8.95 17.59
CA LEU A 176 -8.19 7.68 18.10
C LEU A 176 -7.19 7.92 19.23
N SER A 177 -7.23 7.09 20.26
CA SER A 177 -6.21 6.98 21.31
C SER A 177 -5.25 5.82 21.03
N LEU A 178 -4.84 5.69 19.76
CA LEU A 178 -3.94 4.65 19.27
C LEU A 178 -2.63 5.26 18.72
N PRO A 179 -1.62 5.51 19.57
CA PRO A 179 -0.30 5.94 19.10
C PRO A 179 0.35 4.90 18.18
N ILE A 180 1.28 5.37 17.35
CA ILE A 180 2.18 4.52 16.57
C ILE A 180 3.21 3.89 17.50
N HIS A 181 3.32 2.57 17.50
CA HIS A 181 4.40 1.85 18.18
C HIS A 181 5.50 1.41 17.20
N VAL A 182 5.12 1.01 15.98
CA VAL A 182 6.06 0.53 14.98
C VAL A 182 5.81 1.24 13.66
N GLU A 183 6.84 1.91 13.14
CA GLU A 183 6.89 2.56 11.82
C GLU A 183 8.31 2.55 11.26
N GLY A 184 8.48 2.81 9.97
CA GLY A 184 9.80 2.79 9.33
C GLY A 184 10.46 1.41 9.26
N ALA A 185 9.70 0.34 9.51
CA ALA A 185 10.18 -1.03 9.41
C ALA A 185 10.31 -1.44 7.94
N LEU A 186 11.42 -2.09 7.57
CA LEU A 186 11.67 -2.50 6.18
C LEU A 186 10.61 -3.48 5.67
N ASP A 187 10.20 -4.42 6.53
CA ASP A 187 9.11 -5.38 6.31
C ASP A 187 7.72 -4.74 6.42
N GLY A 188 7.62 -3.51 6.91
CA GLY A 188 6.43 -2.65 6.89
C GLY A 188 6.22 -1.89 5.58
N ARG A 189 7.19 -1.87 4.66
CA ARG A 189 7.03 -1.16 3.38
C ARG A 189 5.92 -1.75 2.53
N ASN A 190 5.16 -0.86 1.91
CA ASN A 190 4.12 -1.14 0.94
C ASN A 190 4.51 -0.49 -0.40
N VAL A 191 5.21 -1.29 -1.20
CA VAL A 191 5.88 -0.83 -2.42
C VAL A 191 4.89 -0.73 -3.57
N TYR A 192 4.90 0.41 -4.26
CA TYR A 192 4.13 0.68 -5.45
C TYR A 192 4.96 0.35 -6.69
N GLY A 193 4.42 -0.55 -7.52
CA GLY A 193 4.98 -0.94 -8.81
C GLY A 193 4.21 -0.33 -9.98
N ALA A 194 4.94 0.27 -10.93
CA ALA A 194 4.41 0.66 -12.23
C ALA A 194 4.75 -0.43 -13.26
N ILE A 195 3.77 -0.84 -14.07
CA ILE A 195 3.91 -1.95 -15.04
C ILE A 195 3.20 -1.57 -16.32
N ALA A 196 3.93 -1.57 -17.44
CA ALA A 196 3.34 -1.39 -18.76
C ALA A 196 2.64 -2.68 -19.20
N VAL A 197 1.49 -2.56 -19.85
CA VAL A 197 0.80 -3.72 -20.44
C VAL A 197 1.60 -4.19 -21.65
N ASN A 198 1.74 -5.51 -21.82
CA ASN A 198 2.61 -6.08 -22.84
C ASN A 198 2.07 -5.86 -24.26
N PRO A 199 2.74 -5.08 -25.13
CA PRO A 199 2.30 -4.84 -26.50
C PRO A 199 2.40 -6.08 -27.40
N GLU A 200 3.21 -7.09 -27.04
CA GLU A 200 3.26 -8.35 -27.80
C GLU A 200 1.99 -9.19 -27.59
N VAL A 201 1.31 -9.01 -26.44
CA VAL A 201 0.04 -9.69 -26.14
C VAL A 201 -1.15 -8.83 -26.57
N HIS A 202 -1.05 -7.51 -26.37
CA HIS A 202 -2.10 -6.53 -26.67
C HIS A 202 -1.56 -5.44 -27.60
N PRO A 203 -1.56 -5.63 -28.94
CA PRO A 203 -0.92 -4.70 -29.88
C PRO A 203 -1.49 -3.28 -29.91
N HIS A 204 -2.69 -3.07 -29.36
CA HIS A 204 -3.38 -1.78 -29.34
C HIS A 204 -3.01 -0.89 -28.15
N VAL A 205 -2.26 -1.41 -27.17
CA VAL A 205 -1.90 -0.62 -25.98
C VAL A 205 -0.86 0.45 -26.31
N ASN A 206 -0.97 1.61 -25.67
CA ASN A 206 -0.03 2.69 -25.84
C ASN A 206 1.23 2.48 -24.98
N TYR A 207 2.08 1.56 -25.43
CA TYR A 207 3.30 1.17 -24.71
C TYR A 207 4.33 2.31 -24.60
N GLU A 208 4.45 3.15 -25.63
CA GLU A 208 5.40 4.26 -25.63
C GLU A 208 5.08 5.27 -24.51
N ASP A 209 3.84 5.73 -24.41
CA ASP A 209 3.44 6.65 -23.35
C ASP A 209 3.45 5.99 -21.96
N ALA A 210 3.16 4.69 -21.89
CA ALA A 210 3.28 3.93 -20.64
C ALA A 210 4.74 3.94 -20.14
N MET A 211 5.70 3.71 -21.04
CA MET A 211 7.12 3.77 -20.71
C MET A 211 7.58 5.20 -20.40
N ASN A 212 7.07 6.21 -21.10
CA ASN A 212 7.33 7.62 -20.77
C ASN A 212 6.87 7.95 -19.35
N LEU A 213 5.68 7.50 -18.94
CA LEU A 213 5.18 7.68 -17.58
C LEU A 213 6.05 6.94 -16.56
N ILE A 214 6.44 5.69 -16.80
CA ILE A 214 7.34 4.93 -15.92
C ILE A 214 8.68 5.65 -15.74
N ASN A 215 9.29 6.11 -16.84
CA ASN A 215 10.57 6.80 -16.81
C ASN A 215 10.46 8.15 -16.09
N TRP A 216 9.38 8.91 -16.34
CA TRP A 216 9.14 10.17 -15.67
C TRP A 216 8.90 9.99 -14.17
N LEU A 217 8.15 8.96 -13.74
CA LEU A 217 7.95 8.63 -12.32
C LEU A 217 9.26 8.34 -11.57
N LYS A 218 10.32 7.95 -12.30
CA LYS A 218 11.67 7.74 -11.76
C LYS A 218 12.59 8.96 -11.84
N SER A 219 12.16 10.04 -12.48
CA SER A 219 12.92 11.28 -12.60
C SER A 219 13.00 12.05 -11.28
N ASP A 220 14.00 12.92 -11.15
CA ASP A 220 14.16 13.76 -9.95
C ASP A 220 12.96 14.66 -9.68
N GLU A 221 12.27 15.10 -10.74
CA GLU A 221 11.05 15.91 -10.64
C GLU A 221 9.92 15.15 -9.95
N ALA A 222 9.59 13.95 -10.45
CA ALA A 222 8.56 13.12 -9.82
C ALA A 222 8.98 12.65 -8.42
N LYS A 223 10.24 12.26 -8.25
CA LYS A 223 10.81 11.89 -6.94
C LYS A 223 10.69 13.02 -5.92
N ASN A 224 10.91 14.28 -6.33
CA ASN A 224 10.73 15.44 -5.47
C ASN A 224 9.26 15.64 -5.07
N ILE A 225 8.31 15.49 -6.01
CA ILE A 225 6.87 15.55 -5.70
C ILE A 225 6.50 14.46 -4.68
N ILE A 226 6.96 13.23 -4.90
CA ILE A 226 6.67 12.08 -4.02
C ILE A 226 7.26 12.30 -2.62
N SER A 227 8.55 12.66 -2.51
CA SER A 227 9.25 12.78 -1.22
C SER A 227 8.79 13.99 -0.40
N THR A 228 8.31 15.06 -1.05
CA THR A 228 7.76 16.25 -0.39
C THR A 228 6.25 16.18 -0.17
N TYR A 229 5.57 15.14 -0.64
CA TYR A 229 4.13 14.97 -0.43
C TYR A 229 3.80 14.85 1.07
N ARG A 230 2.80 15.60 1.53
CA ARG A 230 2.38 15.64 2.93
C ARG A 230 0.86 15.49 3.07
N VAL A 231 0.43 14.75 4.07
CA VAL A 231 -0.96 14.69 4.54
C VAL A 231 -0.97 15.07 6.01
N ASN A 232 -1.73 16.09 6.40
CA ASN A 232 -1.78 16.61 7.78
C ASN A 232 -0.39 16.92 8.38
N GLY A 233 0.52 17.46 7.55
CA GLY A 233 1.89 17.81 7.92
C GLY A 233 2.90 16.65 7.86
N GLU A 234 2.43 15.42 7.66
CA GLU A 234 3.27 14.21 7.72
C GLU A 234 3.60 13.68 6.33
N GLN A 235 4.83 13.19 6.16
CA GLN A 235 5.25 12.52 4.93
C GLN A 235 4.51 11.18 4.79
N LEU A 236 3.86 10.98 3.64
CA LEU A 236 3.10 9.75 3.38
C LEU A 236 3.85 8.78 2.45
N PHE A 237 4.58 9.29 1.47
CA PHE A 237 5.29 8.48 0.49
C PHE A 237 6.79 8.74 0.51
N TYR A 238 7.54 7.71 0.16
CA TYR A 238 8.99 7.69 0.12
C TYR A 238 9.44 7.14 -1.23
N VAL A 239 10.49 7.73 -1.78
CA VAL A 239 11.08 7.29 -3.04
C VAL A 239 11.92 6.03 -2.83
N ILE A 240 12.00 5.20 -3.85
CA ILE A 240 12.93 4.06 -3.87
C ILE A 240 14.21 4.52 -4.57
N GLU A 241 15.34 4.32 -3.89
CA GLU A 241 16.69 4.65 -4.41
C GLU A 241 17.15 3.65 -5.47
#